data_AF-T0ZP66-F1
#
_entry.id   AF-T0ZP66-F1
#
_cell.length_a   1.000
_cell.length_b   1.000
_cell.length_c   1.000
_cell.angle_alpha   90.00
_cell.angle_beta   90.00
_cell.angle_gamma   90.00
#
_symmetry.space_group_name_H-M   'P 1'
#
loop_
_entity.id
_entity.type
_entity.pdbx_description
1 polymer ?
#
loop_
_entity_poly.entity_id
_entity_poly.type
_entity_poly.pdbx_seq_one_letter_code
_entity_poly.pdbx_strand_id
1 'polypeptide(L)'
;SGIFGHIREMANATDLPVIIYDIPVRTGRKIATSTIFELANSCDNIVGLKDAAGDPSATATVIAGLGSGFDVYSGDDAMTLPLMAVGAIGAIGVATQLGECNFFQR
;
A
#
# COMPACT_ATOMS: atom_id res chain seq x y z
N SER A 1 12.65 -9.37 9.29
CA SER A 1 13.23 -8.09 9.79
C SER A 1 12.44 -7.59 11.00
N GLY A 2 12.90 -6.56 11.72
CA GLY A 2 12.11 -5.95 12.81
C GLY A 2 10.76 -5.37 12.33
N ILE A 3 10.71 -4.82 11.11
CA ILE A 3 9.48 -4.34 10.46
C ILE A 3 8.51 -5.50 10.22
N PHE A 4 8.99 -6.61 9.65
CA PHE A 4 8.19 -7.83 9.45
C PHE A 4 7.58 -8.32 10.76
N GLY A 5 8.41 -8.51 11.79
CA GLY A 5 7.94 -9.00 13.09
C GLY A 5 6.89 -8.09 13.70
N HIS A 6 7.13 -6.78 13.69
CA HIS A 6 6.16 -5.81 14.22
C HIS A 6 4.81 -5.88 13.50
N ILE A 7 4.80 -5.81 12.16
CA ILE A 7 3.55 -5.80 11.39
C ILE A 7 2.81 -7.14 11.54
N ARG A 8 3.53 -8.27 11.52
CA ARG A 8 2.94 -9.59 11.69
C ARG A 8 2.27 -9.75 13.05
N GLU A 9 2.92 -9.35 14.14
CA GLU A 9 2.32 -9.45 15.48
C GLU A 9 1.08 -8.54 15.60
N MET A 10 1.07 -7.36 14.98
CA MET A 10 -0.11 -6.49 14.94
C MET A 10 -1.26 -7.10 14.12
N ALA A 11 -0.95 -7.71 12.97
CA ALA A 11 -1.95 -8.39 12.15
C ALA A 11 -2.55 -9.60 12.88
N ASN A 12 -1.74 -10.39 13.60
CA ASN A 12 -2.19 -11.55 14.37
C ASN A 12 -3.01 -11.19 15.62
N ALA A 13 -2.99 -9.92 16.06
CA ALA A 13 -3.73 -9.48 17.24
C ALA A 13 -5.20 -9.11 16.96
N THR A 14 -5.65 -9.22 15.70
CA THR A 14 -7.01 -8.84 15.29
C THR A 14 -7.50 -9.66 14.10
N ASP A 15 -8.81 -9.87 14.01
CA ASP A 15 -9.46 -10.47 12.84
C ASP A 15 -9.86 -9.42 11.78
N LEU A 16 -9.59 -8.13 12.04
CA LEU A 16 -9.92 -7.05 11.12
C LEU A 16 -8.98 -7.04 9.90
N PRO A 17 -9.48 -6.61 8.71
CA PRO A 17 -8.62 -6.35 7.56
C PRO A 17 -7.60 -5.23 7.84
N VAL A 18 -6.36 -5.44 7.41
CA VAL A 18 -5.22 -4.55 7.63
C VAL A 18 -4.65 -4.08 6.28
N ILE A 19 -4.38 -2.78 6.18
CA ILE A 19 -3.64 -2.18 5.07
C ILE A 19 -2.28 -1.71 5.59
N ILE A 20 -1.20 -2.17 4.97
CA ILE A 20 0.16 -1.71 5.28
C ILE A 20 0.34 -0.29 4.77
N TYR A 21 1.05 0.58 5.50
CA TYR A 21 1.38 1.93 5.02
C TYR A 21 2.90 2.12 4.94
N ASP A 22 3.43 2.23 3.71
CA ASP A 22 4.84 2.53 3.46
C ASP A 22 5.04 4.02 3.15
N ILE A 23 5.66 4.75 4.09
CA ILE A 23 5.95 6.20 3.96
C ILE A 23 7.36 6.55 4.47
N PRO A 24 8.42 6.17 3.71
CA PRO A 24 9.81 6.31 4.15
C PRO A 24 10.20 7.76 4.50
N VAL A 25 9.62 8.74 3.83
CA VAL A 25 9.88 10.16 4.11
C VAL A 25 9.46 10.59 5.54
N ARG A 26 8.56 9.85 6.19
CA ARG A 26 8.12 10.10 7.57
C ARG A 26 8.66 9.08 8.58
N THR A 27 8.88 7.83 8.18
CA THR A 27 9.36 6.77 9.07
C THR A 27 10.89 6.63 9.08
N GLY A 28 11.59 7.23 8.12
CA GLY A 28 13.03 7.07 7.91
C GLY A 28 13.42 5.69 7.36
N ARG A 29 12.47 4.82 7.08
CA ARG A 29 12.71 3.45 6.56
C ARG A 29 11.61 3.02 5.59
N LYS A 30 12.02 2.60 4.40
CA LYS A 30 11.15 1.94 3.41
C LYS A 30 10.85 0.51 3.86
N ILE A 31 9.62 0.06 3.68
CA ILE A 31 9.30 -1.38 3.79
C ILE A 31 9.82 -2.06 2.52
N ALA A 32 10.75 -3.01 2.68
CA ALA A 32 11.30 -3.72 1.53
C ALA A 32 10.19 -4.46 0.79
N THR A 33 10.21 -4.46 -0.55
CA THR A 33 9.25 -5.18 -1.39
C THR A 33 9.16 -6.66 -1.01
N SER A 34 10.30 -7.30 -0.69
CA SER A 34 10.32 -8.69 -0.19
C SER A 34 9.58 -8.86 1.13
N THR A 35 9.64 -7.87 2.03
CA THR A 35 8.88 -7.89 3.29
C THR A 35 7.38 -7.72 3.05
N ILE A 36 6.96 -6.91 2.07
CA ILE A 36 5.55 -6.80 1.68
C ILE A 36 5.04 -8.14 1.17
N PHE A 37 5.79 -8.82 0.30
CA PHE A 37 5.45 -10.17 -0.15
C PHE A 37 5.37 -11.17 1.01
N GLU A 38 6.34 -11.16 1.91
CA GLU A 38 6.36 -12.08 3.05
C GLU A 38 5.14 -11.86 3.95
N LEU A 39 4.78 -10.61 4.23
CA LEU A 39 3.61 -10.25 5.05
C LEU A 39 2.29 -10.68 4.38
N ALA A 40 2.10 -10.33 3.10
CA ALA A 40 0.90 -10.67 2.36
C ALA A 40 0.68 -12.19 2.23
N ASN A 41 1.76 -12.98 2.15
CA ASN A 41 1.67 -14.44 2.12
C ASN A 41 1.55 -15.11 3.50
N SER A 42 1.91 -14.39 4.57
CA SER A 42 1.93 -14.96 5.94
C SER A 42 0.72 -14.57 6.79
N CYS A 43 -0.01 -13.53 6.40
CA CYS A 43 -1.13 -12.98 7.16
C CYS A 43 -2.33 -12.74 6.24
N ASP A 44 -3.34 -13.60 6.34
CA ASP A 44 -4.53 -13.58 5.46
C ASP A 44 -5.37 -12.30 5.62
N ASN A 45 -5.27 -11.63 6.77
CA ASN A 45 -5.98 -10.37 7.03
C ASN A 45 -5.22 -9.12 6.54
N ILE A 46 -4.00 -9.26 6.01
CA ILE A 46 -3.32 -8.15 5.33
C ILE A 46 -3.79 -8.09 3.88
N VAL A 47 -4.74 -7.18 3.63
CA VAL A 47 -5.47 -7.12 2.36
C VAL A 47 -4.97 -6.05 1.40
N GLY A 48 -4.00 -5.22 1.80
CA GLY A 48 -3.50 -4.19 0.90
C GLY A 48 -2.33 -3.35 1.40
N LEU A 49 -1.95 -2.39 0.55
CA LEU A 49 -0.86 -1.43 0.75
C LEU A 49 -1.31 -0.02 0.38
N LYS A 50 -1.10 0.93 1.29
CA LYS A 50 -1.01 2.35 1.00
C LYS A 50 0.45 2.69 0.69
N ASP A 51 0.75 3.00 -0.57
CA ASP A 51 2.11 3.27 -1.06
C ASP A 51 2.35 4.78 -1.14
N ALA A 52 3.22 5.29 -0.27
CA ALA A 52 3.77 6.65 -0.32
C ALA A 52 5.31 6.62 -0.40
N ALA A 53 5.87 5.58 -1.02
CA ALA A 53 7.31 5.44 -1.24
C ALA A 53 7.81 6.22 -2.48
N GLY A 54 6.89 6.66 -3.35
CA GLY A 54 7.22 7.48 -4.53
C GLY A 54 7.93 6.72 -5.64
N ASP A 55 7.71 5.40 -5.75
CA ASP A 55 8.45 4.51 -6.65
C ASP A 55 7.49 3.60 -7.44
N PRO A 56 6.93 4.07 -8.58
CA PRO A 56 5.97 3.31 -9.38
C PRO A 56 6.51 1.96 -9.86
N SER A 57 7.82 1.82 -10.06
CA SER A 57 8.42 0.56 -10.49
C SER A 57 8.36 -0.50 -9.38
N ALA A 58 8.64 -0.11 -8.14
CA ALA A 58 8.47 -1.00 -7.00
C ALA A 58 6.99 -1.34 -6.76
N THR A 59 6.09 -0.35 -6.89
CA THR A 59 4.64 -0.58 -6.79
C THR A 59 4.15 -1.58 -7.84
N ALA A 60 4.57 -1.42 -9.10
CA ALA A 60 4.24 -2.34 -10.19
C ALA A 60 4.71 -3.77 -9.88
N THR A 61 5.87 -3.92 -9.24
CA THR A 61 6.40 -5.23 -8.83
C THR A 61 5.51 -5.89 -7.78
N VAL A 62 5.04 -5.12 -6.78
CA VAL A 62 4.11 -5.61 -5.74
C VAL A 62 2.80 -6.07 -6.39
N ILE A 63 2.20 -5.24 -7.23
CA ILE A 63 0.93 -5.54 -7.91
C ILE A 63 1.06 -6.78 -8.80
N ALA A 64 2.13 -6.87 -9.59
CA ALA A 64 2.36 -8.03 -10.46
C ALA A 64 2.57 -9.33 -9.68
N GLY A 65 3.19 -9.26 -8.49
CA GLY A 65 3.50 -10.45 -7.70
C GLY A 65 2.38 -10.91 -6.76
N LEU A 66 1.52 -10.01 -6.28
CA LEU A 66 0.40 -10.35 -5.38
C LEU A 66 -0.94 -10.49 -6.11
N GLY A 67 -1.07 -9.91 -7.31
CA GLY A 67 -2.25 -10.04 -8.15
C GLY A 67 -3.51 -9.41 -7.55
N SER A 68 -4.68 -9.93 -7.95
CA SER A 68 -5.99 -9.32 -7.67
C SER A 68 -6.48 -9.49 -6.22
N GLY A 69 -5.75 -10.21 -5.36
CA GLY A 69 -6.11 -10.42 -3.97
C GLY A 69 -5.55 -9.37 -3.01
N PHE A 70 -4.78 -8.41 -3.51
CA PHE A 70 -4.07 -7.44 -2.70
C PHE A 70 -4.19 -6.04 -3.28
N ASP A 71 -4.93 -5.17 -2.58
CA ASP A 71 -5.24 -3.84 -3.07
C ASP A 71 -4.10 -2.87 -2.81
N VAL A 72 -3.71 -2.11 -3.83
CA VAL A 72 -2.70 -1.04 -3.70
C VAL A 72 -3.35 0.32 -3.92
N TYR A 73 -3.15 1.22 -2.97
CA TYR A 73 -3.64 2.59 -2.96
C TYR A 73 -2.48 3.58 -2.95
N SER A 74 -2.59 4.68 -3.70
CA SER A 74 -1.65 5.80 -3.56
C SER A 74 -1.79 6.47 -2.20
N GLY A 75 -0.67 6.77 -1.54
CA GLY A 75 -0.61 7.56 -0.32
C GLY A 75 -0.14 9.01 -0.53
N ASP A 76 0.14 9.40 -1.77
CA ASP A 76 0.53 10.76 -2.18
C ASP A 76 -0.32 11.20 -3.39
N ASP A 77 -0.99 12.34 -3.25
CA ASP A 77 -1.91 12.87 -4.26
C ASP A 77 -1.19 13.05 -5.62
N ALA A 78 0.08 13.50 -5.62
CA ALA A 78 0.88 13.69 -6.84
C ALA A 78 1.25 12.36 -7.52
N MET A 79 1.30 11.26 -6.77
CA MET A 79 1.64 9.93 -7.26
C MET A 79 0.43 9.10 -7.70
N THR A 80 -0.79 9.58 -7.44
CA THR A 80 -2.03 8.84 -7.74
C THR A 80 -2.09 8.39 -9.21
N LEU A 81 -1.90 9.30 -10.16
CA LEU A 81 -1.93 8.95 -11.59
C LEU A 81 -0.81 7.96 -11.98
N PRO A 82 0.48 8.20 -11.64
CA PRO A 82 1.54 7.22 -11.88
C PRO A 82 1.27 5.83 -11.30
N LEU A 83 0.74 5.73 -10.07
CA LEU A 83 0.48 4.44 -9.44
C LEU A 83 -0.73 3.73 -10.05
N MET A 84 -1.79 4.47 -10.39
CA MET A 84 -2.93 3.91 -11.11
C MET A 84 -2.55 3.38 -12.50
N ALA A 85 -1.59 4.02 -13.17
CA ALA A 85 -1.09 3.57 -14.48
C ALA A 85 -0.41 2.18 -14.42
N VAL A 86 0.07 1.76 -13.24
CA VAL A 86 0.68 0.44 -13.02
C VAL A 86 -0.24 -0.54 -12.26
N GLY A 87 -1.50 -0.17 -12.04
CA GLY A 87 -2.53 -1.07 -11.50
C GLY A 87 -2.97 -0.78 -10.06
N ALA A 88 -2.52 0.31 -9.43
CA ALA A 88 -3.12 0.75 -8.16
C ALA A 88 -4.61 1.08 -8.38
N ILE A 89 -5.44 0.79 -7.40
CA ILE A 89 -6.90 0.83 -7.55
C ILE A 89 -7.55 2.12 -7.02
N GLY A 90 -6.76 2.98 -6.36
CA GLY A 90 -7.28 4.21 -5.76
C GLY A 90 -6.21 5.01 -5.03
N ALA A 91 -6.65 5.91 -4.15
CA ALA A 91 -5.78 6.66 -3.24
C ALA A 91 -6.42 6.85 -1.87
N ILE A 92 -5.56 6.93 -0.85
CA ILE A 92 -5.88 7.35 0.51
C ILE A 92 -5.13 8.69 0.73
N GLY A 93 -5.68 9.75 0.13
CA GLY A 93 -5.04 11.06 0.00
C GLY A 93 -5.69 12.18 0.82
N VAL A 94 -4.99 13.31 0.96
CA VAL A 94 -5.47 14.48 1.71
C VAL A 94 -6.42 15.30 0.86
N ALA A 95 -6.14 15.43 -0.44
CA ALA A 95 -6.97 16.19 -1.37
C ALA A 95 -8.43 15.69 -1.43
N THR A 96 -8.69 14.43 -1.06
CA THR A 96 -10.04 13.85 -0.99
C THR A 96 -10.97 14.55 0.01
N GLN A 97 -10.42 15.27 0.99
CA GLN A 97 -11.20 16.08 1.94
C GLN A 97 -11.73 17.38 1.33
N LEU A 98 -11.14 17.83 0.22
CA LEU A 98 -11.45 19.09 -0.45
C LEU A 98 -12.17 18.88 -1.80
N GLY A 99 -12.03 17.71 -2.41
CA GLY A 99 -12.61 17.38 -3.71
C GLY A 99 -14.03 16.81 -3.60
N GLU A 100 -14.92 17.24 -4.50
CA GLU A 100 -16.14 16.48 -4.82
C GLU A 100 -15.76 15.09 -5.39
N CYS A 101 -16.74 14.18 -5.50
CA CYS A 101 -16.62 12.75 -5.86
C CYS A 101 -15.92 12.42 -7.21
N ASN A 102 -15.26 13.38 -7.86
CA ASN A 102 -14.68 13.27 -9.21
C ASN A 102 -13.18 12.97 -9.25
N PHE A 103 -12.52 12.74 -8.10
CA PHE A 103 -11.07 12.43 -8.06
C PHE A 103 -10.68 11.12 -8.80
N PHE A 104 -11.65 10.23 -9.03
CA PHE A 104 -11.47 8.90 -9.64
C PHE A 104 -12.34 8.63 -10.87
N GLN A 105 -12.96 9.65 -11.48
CA GLN A 105 -13.81 9.43 -12.65
C GLN A 105 -12.98 9.10 -13.90
N ARG A 106 -13.12 7.85 -14.36
CA ARG A 106 -13.02 7.48 -15.77
C ARG A 106 -14.23 8.01 -16.54
#